data_AF-A0A958HN40-F1
#
_entry.id   AF-A0A958HN40-F1
#
_cell.length_a   1.000
_cell.length_b   1.000
_cell.length_c   1.000
_cell.angle_alpha   90.00
_cell.angle_beta   90.00
_cell.angle_gamma   90.00
#
_symmetry.space_group_name_H-M   'P 1'
#
loop_
_entity.id
_entity.type
_entity.pdbx_description
1 polymer ?
#
loop_
_entity_poly.entity_id
_entity_poly.type
_entity_poly.pdbx_seq_one_letter_code
_entity_poly.pdbx_strand_id
1 'polypeptide(L)'
;MVPTNTPVPSATPTRSTATPTPSATPTTPVSPTPGPTIAPDLALEFTTLKNGQYLGYVAQRYGVSLDELVQFSGIINPDVVPIGQGLIIPHHTDLATPDEVLLPDSELVYGQGYVDFDLAAFVEEQGGRLSQVSMTGLDGEQWSGADVVERVAARYSVGPRVLLALMEAGSGWVTDPDPQGNAADYPLGHTNGAPGLLPQLEWAANELNHGFYGWLDRGETAIPFEDGTIARGAPGLNPGTVAVQRTMAADTSFSQ
;
A
#
# COMPACT_ATOMS: atom_id res chain seq x y z
N MET A 1 62.94 31.09 -49.54
CA MET A 1 62.02 32.01 -48.84
C MET A 1 60.92 31.18 -48.21
N VAL A 2 60.73 31.33 -46.91
CA VAL A 2 59.97 30.45 -46.01
C VAL A 2 58.47 30.80 -46.07
N PRO A 3 57.52 29.84 -46.04
CA PRO A 3 56.11 30.18 -45.85
C PRO A 3 55.84 30.48 -44.37
N THR A 4 55.28 31.66 -44.11
CA THR A 4 54.84 32.09 -42.78
C THR A 4 53.48 31.46 -42.47
N ASN A 5 53.45 30.52 -41.51
CA ASN A 5 52.22 30.07 -40.87
C ASN A 5 51.83 31.06 -39.77
N THR A 6 50.65 31.66 -39.90
CA THR A 6 49.97 32.40 -38.81
C THR A 6 48.82 31.54 -38.30
N PRO A 7 48.74 31.22 -36.99
CA PRO A 7 47.59 30.53 -36.44
C PRO A 7 46.42 31.52 -36.24
N VAL A 8 45.26 31.16 -36.77
CA VAL A 8 43.98 31.83 -36.47
C VAL A 8 43.31 31.07 -35.33
N PRO A 9 42.90 31.71 -34.23
CA PRO A 9 42.10 31.06 -33.21
C PRO A 9 40.68 30.82 -33.75
N SER A 10 40.32 29.54 -33.89
CA SER A 10 38.94 29.13 -34.17
C SER A 10 38.15 29.17 -32.86
N ALA A 11 37.42 30.27 -32.62
CA ALA A 11 36.46 30.34 -31.53
C ALA A 11 35.13 29.74 -32.01
N THR A 12 34.85 28.52 -31.58
CA THR A 12 33.53 27.88 -31.69
C THR A 12 32.51 28.71 -30.91
N PRO A 13 31.37 29.15 -31.48
CA PRO A 13 30.30 29.70 -30.68
C PRO A 13 29.67 28.57 -29.86
N THR A 14 29.87 28.61 -28.55
CA THR A 14 29.20 27.75 -27.58
C THR A 14 27.69 27.99 -27.68
N ARG A 15 26.97 26.97 -28.15
CA ARG A 15 25.51 26.90 -28.06
C ARG A 15 25.16 26.90 -26.57
N SER A 16 24.56 27.99 -26.11
CA SER A 16 24.02 28.09 -24.77
C SER A 16 22.90 27.04 -24.63
N THR A 17 23.22 25.92 -23.99
CA THR A 17 22.23 24.98 -23.47
C THR A 17 21.59 25.65 -22.27
N ALA A 18 20.47 26.34 -22.49
CA ALA A 18 19.54 26.63 -21.42
C ALA A 18 18.94 25.28 -21.00
N THR A 19 19.45 24.71 -19.91
CA THR A 19 18.76 23.67 -19.17
C THR A 19 17.44 24.25 -18.71
N PRO A 20 16.27 23.73 -19.12
CA PRO A 20 15.03 24.13 -18.46
C PRO A 20 15.15 23.67 -17.01
N THR A 21 15.22 24.62 -16.08
CA THR A 21 14.94 24.36 -14.68
C THR A 21 13.48 23.91 -14.61
N PRO A 22 13.15 22.68 -14.19
CA PRO A 22 11.77 22.30 -13.99
C PRO A 22 11.19 23.20 -12.90
N SER A 23 10.19 23.99 -13.29
CA SER A 23 9.33 24.70 -12.35
C SER A 23 8.47 23.64 -11.68
N ALA A 24 8.92 23.10 -10.55
CA ALA A 24 8.05 22.38 -9.64
C ALA A 24 6.95 23.36 -9.22
N THR A 25 5.77 23.25 -9.85
CA THR A 25 4.58 23.88 -9.31
C THR A 25 4.38 23.26 -7.93
N PRO A 26 4.27 24.05 -6.85
CA PRO A 26 4.01 23.49 -5.54
C PRO A 26 2.61 22.86 -5.58
N THR A 27 2.56 21.55 -5.75
CA THR A 27 1.36 20.75 -5.48
C THR A 27 1.08 20.96 -4.00
N THR A 28 0.02 21.69 -3.67
CA THR A 28 -0.43 21.80 -2.28
C THR A 28 -0.58 20.38 -1.74
N PRO A 29 0.12 20.01 -0.65
CA PRO A 29 -0.05 18.70 -0.05
C PRO A 29 -1.51 18.56 0.36
N VAL A 30 -2.19 17.55 -0.17
CA VAL A 30 -3.52 17.17 0.27
C VAL A 30 -3.38 16.71 1.73
N SER A 31 -3.92 17.50 2.65
CA SER A 31 -3.86 17.17 4.07
C SER A 31 -4.67 15.89 4.34
N PRO A 32 -4.17 14.95 5.16
CA PRO A 32 -4.88 13.73 5.48
C PRO A 32 -6.27 14.04 6.05
N THR A 33 -7.31 13.44 5.47
CA THR A 33 -8.68 13.54 5.99
C THR A 33 -8.79 12.70 7.27
N PRO A 34 -9.11 13.25 8.45
CA PRO A 34 -9.33 12.44 9.64
C PRO A 34 -10.57 11.55 9.47
N GLY A 35 -10.50 10.32 9.95
CA GLY A 35 -11.66 9.43 10.03
C GLY A 35 -12.57 9.73 11.23
N PRO A 36 -13.74 9.08 11.32
CA PRO A 36 -14.61 9.24 12.46
C PRO A 36 -13.97 8.70 13.74
N THR A 37 -14.04 9.47 14.84
CA THR A 37 -13.69 8.98 16.18
C THR A 37 -14.71 7.93 16.61
N ILE A 38 -14.28 6.68 16.76
CA ILE A 38 -15.13 5.60 17.31
C ILE A 38 -15.22 5.76 18.85
N ALA A 39 -16.41 5.49 19.39
CA ALA A 39 -16.73 5.53 20.84
C ALA A 39 -15.79 4.62 21.67
N PRO A 40 -15.61 4.91 22.98
CA PRO A 40 -14.58 4.27 23.79
C PRO A 40 -14.72 2.76 23.89
N ASP A 41 -13.56 2.14 23.97
CA ASP A 41 -13.33 0.70 23.95
C ASP A 41 -13.94 0.02 25.18
N LEU A 42 -14.97 -0.80 24.98
CA LEU A 42 -15.44 -1.70 26.03
C LEU A 42 -14.52 -2.90 26.02
N ALA A 43 -13.85 -3.22 27.13
CA ALA A 43 -12.99 -4.41 27.21
C ALA A 43 -13.70 -5.72 26.80
N LEU A 44 -15.03 -5.75 26.92
CA LEU A 44 -15.87 -6.82 26.40
C LEU A 44 -17.10 -6.22 25.71
N GLU A 45 -17.37 -6.66 24.49
CA GLU A 45 -18.61 -6.36 23.77
C GLU A 45 -19.47 -7.61 23.61
N PHE A 46 -20.79 -7.45 23.77
CA PHE A 46 -21.76 -8.53 23.66
C PHE A 46 -22.61 -8.32 22.43
N THR A 47 -22.63 -9.33 21.56
CA THR A 47 -23.49 -9.33 20.37
C THR A 47 -24.11 -10.71 20.16
N THR A 48 -24.92 -10.86 19.13
CA THR A 48 -25.47 -12.15 18.71
C THR A 48 -25.19 -12.39 17.25
N LEU A 49 -24.91 -13.64 16.86
CA LEU A 49 -24.73 -14.00 15.46
C LEU A 49 -26.02 -13.76 14.67
N LYS A 50 -25.97 -12.89 13.66
CA LYS A 50 -27.15 -12.56 12.83
C LYS A 50 -27.26 -13.47 11.61
N ASN A 51 -28.44 -13.47 10.97
CA ASN A 51 -28.64 -14.18 9.72
C ASN A 51 -27.64 -13.68 8.66
N GLY A 52 -26.96 -14.61 7.97
CA GLY A 52 -25.93 -14.30 6.97
C GLY A 52 -24.54 -14.00 7.53
N GLN A 53 -24.35 -14.01 8.85
CA GLN A 53 -23.03 -13.87 9.48
C GLN A 53 -22.42 -15.24 9.82
N TYR A 54 -21.10 -15.30 9.81
CA TYR A 54 -20.30 -16.40 10.32
C TYR A 54 -19.24 -15.87 11.30
N LEU A 55 -18.66 -16.73 12.13
CA LEU A 55 -17.72 -16.30 13.19
C LEU A 55 -16.53 -15.50 12.65
N GLY A 56 -15.96 -15.93 11.52
CA GLY A 56 -14.85 -15.21 10.87
C GLY A 56 -15.20 -13.77 10.49
N TYR A 57 -16.41 -13.52 9.98
CA TYR A 57 -16.88 -12.16 9.69
C TYR A 57 -16.96 -11.31 10.96
N VAL A 58 -17.45 -11.88 12.07
CA VAL A 58 -17.52 -11.18 13.37
C VAL A 58 -16.11 -10.90 13.88
N ALA A 59 -15.23 -11.90 13.87
CA ALA A 59 -13.84 -11.78 14.30
C ALA A 59 -13.12 -10.64 13.56
N GLN A 60 -13.23 -10.61 12.22
CA GLN A 60 -12.66 -9.57 11.37
C GLN A 60 -13.27 -8.18 11.63
N ARG A 61 -14.60 -8.12 11.84
CA ARG A 61 -15.30 -6.88 12.15
C ARG A 61 -14.75 -6.23 13.42
N TYR A 62 -14.55 -7.02 14.46
CA TYR A 62 -14.18 -6.49 15.78
C TYR A 62 -12.68 -6.51 16.10
N GLY A 63 -11.82 -7.05 15.22
CA GLY A 63 -10.39 -7.07 15.49
C GLY A 63 -9.95 -8.13 16.50
N VAL A 64 -10.64 -9.28 16.52
CA VAL A 64 -10.32 -10.39 17.44
C VAL A 64 -10.00 -11.66 16.66
N SER A 65 -9.24 -12.58 17.24
CA SER A 65 -9.02 -13.88 16.61
C SER A 65 -10.27 -14.77 16.68
N LEU A 66 -10.41 -15.68 15.72
CA LEU A 66 -11.50 -16.66 15.74
C LEU A 66 -11.45 -17.54 16.99
N ASP A 67 -10.25 -17.95 17.40
CA ASP A 67 -10.04 -18.80 18.57
C ASP A 67 -10.45 -18.10 19.86
N GLU A 68 -10.10 -16.83 20.02
CA GLU A 68 -10.54 -16.03 21.18
C GLU A 68 -12.05 -15.83 21.16
N LEU A 69 -12.64 -15.52 20.01
CA LEU A 69 -14.09 -15.38 19.89
C LEU A 69 -14.82 -16.66 20.30
N VAL A 70 -14.32 -17.82 19.87
CA VAL A 70 -14.87 -19.15 20.21
C VAL A 70 -14.70 -19.44 21.71
N GLN A 71 -13.51 -19.18 22.25
CA GLN A 71 -13.19 -19.43 23.65
C GLN A 71 -14.03 -18.57 24.59
N PHE A 72 -14.08 -17.25 24.36
CA PHE A 72 -14.84 -16.32 25.19
C PHE A 72 -16.35 -16.55 25.08
N SER A 73 -16.83 -16.91 23.88
CA SER A 73 -18.26 -17.19 23.65
C SER A 73 -18.69 -18.60 24.08
N GLY A 74 -17.76 -19.44 24.54
CA GLY A 74 -18.03 -20.83 24.96
C GLY A 74 -18.55 -21.72 23.84
N ILE A 75 -18.12 -21.47 22.59
CA ILE A 75 -18.58 -22.21 21.41
C ILE A 75 -17.84 -23.55 21.33
N ILE A 76 -18.58 -24.65 21.33
CA ILE A 76 -18.02 -26.00 21.30
C ILE A 76 -17.64 -26.43 19.88
N ASN A 77 -18.47 -26.08 18.89
CA ASN A 77 -18.22 -26.39 17.49
C ASN A 77 -18.33 -25.10 16.65
N PRO A 78 -17.21 -24.52 16.19
CA PRO A 78 -17.22 -23.28 15.42
C PRO A 78 -17.82 -23.43 14.01
N ASP A 79 -17.88 -24.66 13.48
CA ASP A 79 -18.45 -24.94 12.15
C ASP A 79 -19.98 -24.99 12.16
N VAL A 80 -20.60 -25.12 13.34
CA VAL A 80 -22.05 -25.28 13.50
C VAL A 80 -22.55 -24.37 14.62
N VAL A 81 -22.72 -23.08 14.29
CA VAL A 81 -23.19 -22.07 15.23
C VAL A 81 -24.60 -21.59 14.85
N PRO A 82 -25.59 -21.64 15.77
CA PRO A 82 -26.94 -21.20 15.48
C PRO A 82 -27.04 -19.67 15.39
N ILE A 83 -27.94 -19.19 14.54
CA ILE A 83 -28.33 -17.77 14.51
C ILE A 83 -28.91 -17.40 15.88
N GLY A 84 -28.53 -16.23 16.39
CA GLY A 84 -28.89 -15.76 17.73
C GLY A 84 -27.91 -16.22 18.82
N GLN A 85 -26.89 -17.03 18.49
CA GLN A 85 -25.82 -17.37 19.43
C GLN A 85 -25.21 -16.09 20.03
N GLY A 86 -25.18 -16.01 21.36
CA GLY A 86 -24.49 -14.94 22.07
C GLY A 86 -22.98 -15.04 21.84
N LEU A 87 -22.38 -13.91 21.46
CA LEU A 87 -20.96 -13.75 21.21
C LEU A 87 -20.39 -12.75 22.21
N ILE A 88 -19.26 -13.12 22.80
CA ILE A 88 -18.47 -12.29 23.70
C ILE A 88 -17.19 -11.94 22.95
N ILE A 89 -17.01 -10.65 22.69
CA ILE A 89 -15.89 -10.10 21.93
C ILE A 89 -14.92 -9.47 22.93
N PRO A 90 -13.72 -10.05 23.13
CA PRO A 90 -12.67 -9.44 23.95
C PRO A 90 -11.95 -8.35 23.16
N HIS A 91 -12.03 -7.10 23.61
CA HIS A 91 -11.26 -6.02 22.98
C HIS A 91 -9.90 -5.89 23.66
N HIS A 92 -8.83 -6.18 22.91
CA HIS A 92 -7.46 -5.96 23.36
C HIS A 92 -7.07 -4.50 23.12
N THR A 93 -7.33 -3.66 24.13
CA THR A 93 -6.98 -2.22 24.09
C THR A 93 -5.47 -1.98 24.03
N ASP A 94 -4.66 -2.97 24.39
CA ASP A 94 -3.20 -2.89 24.41
C ASP A 94 -2.55 -3.15 23.03
N LEU A 95 -3.33 -3.61 22.04
CA LEU A 95 -2.88 -3.95 20.69
C LEU A 95 -3.60 -3.07 19.65
N ALA A 96 -3.27 -1.77 19.64
CA ALA A 96 -3.76 -0.83 18.63
C ALA A 96 -2.65 -0.44 17.65
N THR A 97 -2.99 -0.16 16.40
CA THR A 97 -2.06 0.49 15.48
C THR A 97 -1.85 1.97 15.85
N PRO A 98 -0.79 2.62 15.34
CA PRO A 98 -0.65 4.06 15.47
C PRO A 98 -1.86 4.83 14.92
N ASP A 99 -2.23 5.92 15.58
CA ASP A 99 -3.34 6.81 15.20
C ASP A 99 -2.95 7.89 14.18
N GLU A 100 -1.72 7.83 13.68
CA GLU A 100 -1.21 8.74 12.64
C GLU A 100 -1.89 8.47 11.29
N VAL A 101 -2.52 9.51 10.74
CA VAL A 101 -3.14 9.46 9.41
C VAL A 101 -2.07 9.71 8.35
N LEU A 102 -1.73 8.68 7.58
CA LEU A 102 -0.61 8.67 6.65
C LEU A 102 -0.90 9.38 5.33
N LEU A 103 -2.11 9.23 4.81
CA LEU A 103 -2.52 9.75 3.50
C LEU A 103 -4.02 10.05 3.47
N PRO A 104 -4.49 10.98 2.62
CA PRO A 104 -5.92 11.15 2.37
C PRO A 104 -6.47 10.00 1.51
N ASP A 105 -7.76 9.70 1.67
CA ASP A 105 -8.44 8.64 0.89
C ASP A 105 -8.34 8.83 -0.63
N SER A 106 -8.29 10.09 -1.10
CA SER A 106 -8.12 10.42 -2.52
C SER A 106 -6.75 10.03 -3.08
N GLU A 107 -5.76 9.81 -2.21
CA GLU A 107 -4.44 9.30 -2.61
C GLU A 107 -4.43 7.76 -2.66
N LEU A 108 -5.40 7.07 -2.03
CA LEU A 108 -5.52 5.64 -2.23
C LEU A 108 -6.29 5.31 -3.51
N VAL A 109 -7.33 6.07 -3.82
CA VAL A 109 -8.23 5.77 -4.94
C VAL A 109 -7.69 6.37 -6.24
N TYR A 110 -7.55 5.56 -7.28
CA TYR A 110 -7.13 6.05 -8.59
C TYR A 110 -8.21 6.93 -9.22
N GLY A 111 -7.93 8.23 -9.37
CA GLY A 111 -8.88 9.23 -9.85
C GLY A 111 -8.23 10.52 -10.34
N GLN A 112 -9.00 11.61 -10.38
CA GLN A 112 -8.57 12.90 -10.95
C GLN A 112 -7.30 13.49 -10.31
N GLY A 113 -6.97 13.09 -9.07
CA GLY A 113 -5.73 13.52 -8.40
C GLY A 113 -4.44 13.10 -9.10
N TYR A 114 -4.50 12.20 -10.09
CA TYR A 114 -3.34 11.70 -10.83
C TYR A 114 -3.18 12.29 -12.23
N VAL A 115 -4.08 13.17 -12.69
CA VAL A 115 -4.04 13.72 -14.05
C VAL A 115 -2.72 14.44 -14.34
N ASP A 116 -2.11 15.06 -13.33
CA ASP A 116 -0.84 15.77 -13.45
C ASP A 116 0.38 14.93 -13.02
N PHE A 117 0.19 13.66 -12.66
CA PHE A 117 1.28 12.77 -12.24
C PHE A 117 1.79 11.96 -13.44
N ASP A 118 2.91 12.40 -14.02
CA ASP A 118 3.62 11.63 -15.03
C ASP A 118 4.43 10.49 -14.37
N LEU A 119 3.78 9.32 -14.26
CA LEU A 119 4.35 8.13 -13.65
C LEU A 119 5.64 7.67 -14.36
N ALA A 120 5.67 7.70 -15.69
CA ALA A 120 6.83 7.25 -16.45
C ALA A 120 8.03 8.18 -16.21
N ALA A 121 7.82 9.49 -16.29
CA ALA A 121 8.87 10.47 -16.01
C ALA A 121 9.37 10.36 -14.56
N PHE A 122 8.47 10.14 -13.59
CA PHE A 122 8.85 9.95 -12.19
C PHE A 122 9.75 8.73 -12.01
N VAL A 123 9.36 7.56 -12.55
CA VAL A 123 10.14 6.32 -12.42
C VAL A 123 11.52 6.46 -13.07
N GLU A 124 11.60 7.08 -14.24
CA GLU A 124 12.87 7.38 -14.92
C GLU A 124 13.75 8.34 -14.10
N GLU A 125 13.16 9.37 -13.48
CA GLU A 125 13.90 10.32 -12.63
C GLU A 125 14.48 9.66 -11.38
N GLN A 126 13.76 8.73 -10.75
CA GLN A 126 14.25 8.01 -9.57
C GLN A 126 15.39 7.04 -9.91
N GLY A 127 15.36 6.43 -11.10
CA GLY A 127 16.49 5.64 -11.63
C GLY A 127 16.75 4.31 -10.93
N GLY A 128 15.85 3.84 -10.06
CA GLY A 128 15.96 2.55 -9.38
C GLY A 128 15.66 1.35 -10.29
N ARG A 129 15.60 0.15 -9.69
CA ARG A 129 15.39 -1.11 -10.41
C ARG A 129 14.11 -1.11 -11.25
N LEU A 130 13.07 -0.40 -10.81
CA LEU A 130 11.80 -0.29 -11.53
C LEU A 130 11.96 0.32 -12.93
N SER A 131 12.85 1.30 -13.14
CA SER A 131 13.06 1.93 -14.46
C SER A 131 13.75 0.99 -15.46
N GLN A 132 14.43 -0.03 -14.96
CA GLN A 132 15.15 -1.02 -15.77
C GLN A 132 14.26 -2.21 -16.20
N VAL A 133 13.04 -2.29 -15.69
CA VAL A 133 12.13 -3.41 -15.95
C VAL A 133 11.62 -3.36 -17.39
N SER A 134 11.72 -4.50 -18.08
CA SER A 134 11.02 -4.77 -19.34
C SER A 134 10.34 -6.14 -19.24
N MET A 135 9.02 -6.17 -19.34
CA MET A 135 8.22 -7.40 -19.23
C MET A 135 7.38 -7.60 -20.48
N THR A 136 7.17 -8.85 -20.91
CA THR A 136 6.31 -9.14 -22.07
C THR A 136 4.87 -9.36 -21.61
N GLY A 137 3.95 -8.54 -22.11
CA GLY A 137 2.51 -8.67 -21.93
C GLY A 137 1.91 -9.89 -22.62
N LEU A 138 0.67 -10.22 -22.28
CA LEU A 138 -0.06 -11.36 -22.87
C LEU A 138 -0.33 -11.19 -24.37
N ASP A 139 -0.36 -9.94 -24.84
CA ASP A 139 -0.48 -9.54 -26.24
C ASP A 139 0.87 -9.50 -26.98
N GLY A 140 1.98 -9.80 -26.29
CA GLY A 140 3.34 -9.74 -26.83
C GLY A 140 3.97 -8.34 -26.79
N GLU A 141 3.27 -7.34 -26.25
CA GLU A 141 3.80 -5.98 -26.06
C GLU A 141 4.88 -5.97 -24.97
N GLN A 142 5.91 -5.14 -25.11
CA GLN A 142 6.86 -4.90 -24.01
C GLN A 142 6.32 -3.80 -23.11
N TRP A 143 6.32 -4.06 -21.81
CA TRP A 143 5.89 -3.13 -20.77
C TRP A 143 7.09 -2.72 -19.92
N SER A 144 7.29 -1.42 -19.76
CA SER A 144 8.21 -0.87 -18.77
C SER A 144 7.72 -1.12 -17.35
N GLY A 145 8.57 -0.93 -16.34
CA GLY A 145 8.13 -0.97 -14.93
C GLY A 145 6.99 0.01 -14.63
N ALA A 146 7.06 1.23 -15.19
CA ALA A 146 6.00 2.23 -15.09
C ALA A 146 4.69 1.75 -15.73
N ASP A 147 4.74 1.11 -16.91
CA ASP A 147 3.54 0.55 -17.56
C ASP A 147 2.88 -0.53 -16.71
N VAL A 148 3.67 -1.36 -16.02
CA VAL A 148 3.13 -2.39 -15.12
C VAL A 148 2.41 -1.74 -13.92
N VAL A 149 3.02 -0.72 -13.31
CA VAL A 149 2.38 0.04 -12.21
C VAL A 149 1.08 0.70 -12.67
N GLU A 150 1.10 1.37 -13.83
CA GLU A 150 -0.08 2.03 -14.40
C GLU A 150 -1.23 1.04 -14.66
N ARG A 151 -0.91 -0.13 -15.23
CA ARG A 151 -1.90 -1.17 -15.52
C ARG A 151 -2.52 -1.75 -14.26
N VAL A 152 -1.73 -1.98 -13.21
CA VAL A 152 -2.24 -2.46 -11.92
C VAL A 152 -3.09 -1.36 -11.25
N ALA A 153 -2.59 -0.12 -11.21
CA ALA A 153 -3.31 1.03 -10.67
C ALA A 153 -4.69 1.19 -11.33
N ALA A 154 -4.74 1.14 -12.66
CA ALA A 154 -5.97 1.22 -13.44
C ALA A 154 -6.91 0.02 -13.19
N ARG A 155 -6.38 -1.22 -13.18
CA ARG A 155 -7.18 -2.43 -12.99
C ARG A 155 -7.83 -2.49 -11.61
N TYR A 156 -7.09 -2.13 -10.57
CA TYR A 156 -7.53 -2.23 -9.18
C TYR A 156 -8.12 -0.91 -8.66
N SER A 157 -8.10 0.16 -9.46
CA SER A 157 -8.49 1.52 -9.05
C SER A 157 -7.72 2.02 -7.82
N VAL A 158 -6.43 1.69 -7.73
CA VAL A 158 -5.52 2.07 -6.65
C VAL A 158 -4.50 3.09 -7.15
N GLY A 159 -4.22 4.11 -6.35
CA GLY A 159 -3.31 5.20 -6.68
C GLY A 159 -1.87 4.72 -6.95
N PRO A 160 -1.26 5.06 -8.10
CA PRO A 160 0.09 4.60 -8.45
C PRO A 160 1.16 5.09 -7.47
N ARG A 161 1.00 6.28 -6.88
CA ARG A 161 1.96 6.80 -5.88
C ARG A 161 2.00 5.98 -4.61
N VAL A 162 0.88 5.39 -4.17
CA VAL A 162 0.87 4.51 -2.99
C VAL A 162 1.57 3.19 -3.30
N LEU A 163 1.35 2.63 -4.50
CA LEU A 163 2.08 1.43 -4.94
C LEU A 163 3.59 1.68 -5.00
N LEU A 164 4.02 2.83 -5.52
CA LEU A 164 5.42 3.24 -5.53
C LEU A 164 5.97 3.44 -4.11
N ALA A 165 5.21 4.08 -3.22
CA ALA A 165 5.64 4.30 -1.84
C ALA A 165 5.81 2.97 -1.08
N LEU A 166 4.89 2.01 -1.25
CA LEU A 166 5.03 0.68 -0.68
C LEU A 166 6.23 -0.07 -1.27
N MET A 167 6.50 0.09 -2.57
CA MET A 167 7.64 -0.54 -3.26
C MET A 167 8.96 -0.02 -2.73
N GLU A 168 9.03 1.30 -2.53
CA GLU A 168 10.19 1.94 -1.91
C GLU A 168 10.38 1.48 -0.47
N ALA A 169 9.31 1.49 0.34
CA ALA A 169 9.37 1.08 1.74
C ALA A 169 9.74 -0.41 1.92
N GLY A 170 9.26 -1.28 1.02
CA GLY A 170 9.45 -2.72 1.12
C GLY A 170 10.81 -3.22 0.61
N SER A 171 11.34 -2.62 -0.46
CA SER A 171 12.56 -3.14 -1.11
C SER A 171 13.51 -2.08 -1.66
N GLY A 172 13.10 -0.80 -1.69
CA GLY A 172 13.85 0.27 -2.34
C GLY A 172 13.82 0.24 -3.86
N TRP A 173 12.98 -0.58 -4.51
CA TRP A 173 12.99 -0.75 -5.97
C TRP A 173 12.78 0.54 -6.79
N VAL A 174 12.19 1.58 -6.18
CA VAL A 174 11.96 2.85 -6.87
C VAL A 174 13.26 3.65 -6.99
N THR A 175 14.12 3.63 -5.97
CA THR A 175 15.36 4.43 -5.91
C THR A 175 16.67 3.63 -6.03
N ASP A 176 16.69 2.37 -5.60
CA ASP A 176 17.86 1.48 -5.65
C ASP A 176 17.93 0.76 -7.01
N PRO A 177 18.97 1.02 -7.84
CA PRO A 177 19.13 0.34 -9.13
C PRO A 177 19.57 -1.12 -9.00
N ASP A 178 20.10 -1.56 -7.85
CA ASP A 178 20.67 -2.89 -7.67
C ASP A 178 20.30 -3.51 -6.30
N PRO A 179 19.00 -3.73 -6.03
CA PRO A 179 18.53 -4.31 -4.78
C PRO A 179 19.03 -5.76 -4.62
N GLN A 180 19.46 -6.11 -3.41
CA GLN A 180 20.13 -7.39 -3.11
C GLN A 180 19.28 -8.33 -2.26
N GLY A 181 19.62 -9.61 -2.28
CA GLY A 181 18.93 -10.63 -1.49
C GLY A 181 17.47 -10.77 -1.90
N ASN A 182 16.55 -10.88 -0.92
CA ASN A 182 15.12 -10.98 -1.21
C ASN A 182 14.59 -9.73 -1.95
N ALA A 183 15.15 -8.54 -1.69
CA ALA A 183 14.72 -7.34 -2.39
C ALA A 183 14.91 -7.46 -3.91
N ALA A 184 15.82 -8.30 -4.41
CA ALA A 184 16.02 -8.50 -5.86
C ALA A 184 14.81 -9.16 -6.57
N ASP A 185 14.02 -9.96 -5.84
CA ASP A 185 12.91 -10.74 -6.39
C ASP A 185 11.54 -10.30 -5.85
N TYR A 186 11.50 -9.55 -4.74
CA TYR A 186 10.29 -9.17 -4.01
C TYR A 186 10.19 -7.63 -3.88
N PRO A 187 9.65 -6.92 -4.90
CA PRO A 187 9.68 -5.45 -4.96
C PRO A 187 8.90 -4.72 -3.86
N LEU A 188 7.95 -5.36 -3.20
CA LEU A 188 7.23 -4.82 -2.04
C LEU A 188 7.65 -5.49 -0.73
N GLY A 189 8.69 -6.33 -0.75
CA GLY A 189 9.14 -7.08 0.43
C GLY A 189 8.27 -8.29 0.80
N HIS A 190 7.20 -8.58 0.04
CA HIS A 190 6.26 -9.67 0.34
C HIS A 190 6.81 -11.07 0.06
N THR A 191 7.66 -11.57 0.96
CA THR A 191 8.40 -12.83 0.75
C THR A 191 7.57 -14.10 0.91
N ASN A 192 6.39 -14.01 1.52
CA ASN A 192 5.44 -15.13 1.65
C ASN A 192 4.50 -15.25 0.42
N GLY A 193 4.76 -14.50 -0.65
CA GLY A 193 3.99 -14.50 -1.89
C GLY A 193 4.80 -14.94 -3.10
N ALA A 194 4.22 -14.75 -4.28
CA ALA A 194 4.93 -14.97 -5.54
C ALA A 194 5.94 -13.85 -5.79
N PRO A 195 7.19 -14.17 -6.22
CA PRO A 195 8.16 -13.16 -6.61
C PRO A 195 7.79 -12.47 -7.93
N GLY A 196 8.39 -11.31 -8.18
CA GLY A 196 8.26 -10.53 -9.41
C GLY A 196 7.32 -9.34 -9.29
N LEU A 197 7.53 -8.34 -10.16
CA LEU A 197 6.85 -7.04 -10.10
C LEU A 197 5.32 -7.14 -10.16
N LEU A 198 4.78 -7.86 -11.14
CA LEU A 198 3.33 -7.92 -11.33
C LEU A 198 2.61 -8.65 -10.19
N PRO A 199 2.98 -9.89 -9.80
CA PRO A 199 2.31 -10.58 -8.69
C PRO A 199 2.32 -9.78 -7.38
N GLN A 200 3.43 -9.11 -7.09
CA GLN A 200 3.58 -8.25 -5.92
C GLN A 200 2.64 -7.04 -5.97
N LEU A 201 2.63 -6.31 -7.09
CA LEU A 201 1.74 -5.16 -7.26
C LEU A 201 0.26 -5.57 -7.20
N GLU A 202 -0.12 -6.71 -7.78
CA GLU A 202 -1.50 -7.21 -7.71
C GLU A 202 -1.88 -7.61 -6.28
N TRP A 203 -0.97 -8.22 -5.53
CA TRP A 203 -1.17 -8.51 -4.10
C TRP A 203 -1.40 -7.22 -3.30
N ALA A 204 -0.51 -6.23 -3.40
CA ALA A 204 -0.68 -4.99 -2.63
C ALA A 204 -1.92 -4.22 -3.05
N ALA A 205 -2.23 -4.14 -4.34
CA ALA A 205 -3.46 -3.47 -4.79
C ALA A 205 -4.72 -4.17 -4.27
N ASN A 206 -4.69 -5.50 -4.13
CA ASN A 206 -5.77 -6.26 -3.51
C ASN A 206 -5.87 -5.99 -1.99
N GLU A 207 -4.75 -6.02 -1.26
CA GLU A 207 -4.75 -5.75 0.19
C GLU A 207 -5.15 -4.30 0.53
N LEU A 208 -4.70 -3.34 -0.29
CA LEU A 208 -5.12 -1.94 -0.14
C LEU A 208 -6.63 -1.79 -0.31
N ASN A 209 -7.21 -2.38 -1.36
CA ASN A 209 -8.66 -2.38 -1.54
C ASN A 209 -9.40 -3.10 -0.40
N HIS A 210 -8.88 -4.23 0.04
CA HIS A 210 -9.46 -5.01 1.12
C HIS A 210 -9.54 -4.19 2.42
N GLY A 211 -8.43 -3.54 2.81
CA GLY A 211 -8.39 -2.66 3.98
C GLY A 211 -9.27 -1.42 3.85
N PHE A 212 -9.26 -0.77 2.68
CA PHE A 212 -10.05 0.44 2.42
C PHE A 212 -11.55 0.16 2.56
N TYR A 213 -12.09 -0.81 1.81
CA TYR A 213 -13.51 -1.13 1.86
C TYR A 213 -13.91 -1.90 3.12
N GLY A 214 -12.97 -2.59 3.75
CA GLY A 214 -13.15 -3.22 5.06
C GLY A 214 -13.47 -2.17 6.12
N TRP A 215 -12.64 -1.14 6.20
CA TRP A 215 -12.86 -0.03 7.13
C TRP A 215 -14.08 0.81 6.75
N LEU A 216 -14.19 1.22 5.48
CA LEU A 216 -15.21 2.16 5.00
C LEU A 216 -16.64 1.61 5.13
N ASP A 217 -16.89 0.38 4.64
CA ASP A 217 -18.25 -0.13 4.47
C ASP A 217 -18.58 -1.32 5.38
N ARG A 218 -17.58 -2.13 5.75
CA ARG A 218 -17.79 -3.35 6.53
C ARG A 218 -17.59 -3.16 8.04
N GLY A 219 -16.95 -2.05 8.43
CA GLY A 219 -16.60 -1.73 9.81
C GLY A 219 -15.58 -2.71 10.37
N GLU A 220 -14.68 -3.22 9.53
CA GLU A 220 -13.58 -4.10 9.92
C GLU A 220 -12.47 -3.30 10.57
N THR A 221 -12.19 -3.59 11.84
CA THR A 221 -11.11 -2.95 12.59
C THR A 221 -9.89 -3.86 12.78
N ALA A 222 -9.92 -5.10 12.29
CA ALA A 222 -8.83 -6.06 12.40
C ALA A 222 -7.67 -5.74 11.45
N ILE A 223 -6.46 -5.68 12.00
CA ILE A 223 -5.20 -5.57 11.26
C ILE A 223 -4.35 -6.81 11.63
N PRO A 224 -4.42 -7.88 10.82
CA PRO A 224 -3.64 -9.08 11.05
C PRO A 224 -2.18 -8.87 10.64
N PHE A 225 -1.27 -9.40 11.45
CA PHE A 225 0.18 -9.44 11.21
C PHE A 225 0.61 -10.82 10.72
N GLU A 226 1.81 -10.91 10.13
CA GLU A 226 2.35 -12.17 9.60
C GLU A 226 2.49 -13.26 10.69
N ASP A 227 2.80 -12.86 11.92
CA ASP A 227 2.96 -13.75 13.08
C ASP A 227 1.64 -14.28 13.66
N GLY A 228 0.50 -13.88 13.08
CA GLY A 228 -0.85 -14.24 13.54
C GLY A 228 -1.42 -13.31 14.61
N THR A 229 -0.66 -12.32 15.09
CA THR A 229 -1.17 -11.28 15.98
C THR A 229 -2.18 -10.42 15.23
N ILE A 230 -3.21 -9.95 15.93
CA ILE A 230 -4.21 -9.03 15.38
C ILE A 230 -4.17 -7.76 16.22
N ALA A 231 -3.81 -6.64 15.59
CA ALA A 231 -4.02 -5.32 16.19
C ALA A 231 -5.35 -4.75 15.72
N ARG A 232 -5.86 -3.79 16.49
CA ARG A 232 -7.02 -2.99 16.13
C ARG A 232 -6.59 -1.68 15.49
N GLY A 233 -7.21 -1.33 14.36
CA GLY A 233 -7.04 0.00 13.76
C GLY A 233 -7.42 1.09 14.76
N ALA A 234 -6.53 2.06 14.98
CA ALA A 234 -6.80 3.16 15.90
C ALA A 234 -8.09 3.94 15.53
N PRO A 235 -8.86 4.41 16.53
CA PRO A 235 -10.00 5.29 16.27
C PRO A 235 -9.56 6.58 15.55
N GLY A 236 -10.37 7.07 14.62
CA GLY A 236 -10.07 8.31 13.89
C GLY A 236 -9.18 8.15 12.66
N LEU A 237 -8.70 6.94 12.34
CA LEU A 237 -8.04 6.66 11.07
C LEU A 237 -9.02 6.71 9.89
N ASN A 238 -8.54 7.19 8.74
CA ASN A 238 -9.27 7.12 7.49
C ASN A 238 -9.05 5.77 6.77
N PRO A 239 -9.98 5.35 5.89
CA PRO A 239 -9.85 4.11 5.13
C PRO A 239 -8.52 3.96 4.38
N GLY A 240 -8.01 5.04 3.77
CA GLY A 240 -6.75 5.06 3.05
C GLY A 240 -5.56 4.67 3.92
N THR A 241 -5.49 5.23 5.12
CA THR A 241 -4.44 4.93 6.09
C THR A 241 -4.54 3.51 6.61
N VAL A 242 -5.75 3.05 6.94
CA VAL A 242 -5.97 1.67 7.39
C VAL A 242 -5.56 0.67 6.33
N ALA A 243 -5.84 0.94 5.05
CA ALA A 243 -5.39 0.11 3.94
C ALA A 243 -3.87 -0.02 3.89
N VAL A 244 -3.14 1.09 4.03
CA VAL A 244 -1.67 1.08 4.03
C VAL A 244 -1.13 0.35 5.26
N GLN A 245 -1.61 0.69 6.47
CA GLN A 245 -1.19 0.01 7.71
C GLN A 245 -1.42 -1.51 7.63
N ARG A 246 -2.59 -1.92 7.11
CA ARG A 246 -2.93 -3.34 6.91
C ARG A 246 -1.99 -4.02 5.92
N THR A 247 -1.70 -3.37 4.79
CA THR A 247 -0.82 -3.95 3.77
C THR A 247 0.59 -4.13 4.29
N MET A 248 1.10 -3.19 5.08
CA MET A 248 2.42 -3.30 5.73
C MET A 248 2.45 -4.37 6.83
N ALA A 249 1.35 -4.52 7.58
CA ALA A 249 1.25 -5.54 8.62
C ALA A 249 1.33 -6.98 8.07
N ALA A 250 0.86 -7.21 6.84
CA ALA A 250 0.80 -8.53 6.23
C ALA A 250 2.18 -9.22 6.05
N ASP A 251 3.28 -8.45 6.05
CA ASP A 251 4.67 -8.94 5.95
C ASP A 251 5.54 -8.54 7.14
N THR A 252 4.92 -8.14 8.24
CA THR A 252 5.63 -7.69 9.43
C THR A 252 5.11 -8.44 10.64
N SER A 253 5.99 -8.76 11.58
CA SER A 253 5.60 -9.22 12.93
C SER A 253 5.25 -8.02 13.81
N PHE A 254 4.30 -8.17 14.71
CA PHE A 254 3.94 -7.08 15.61
C PHE A 254 5.08 -6.80 16.59
N SER A 255 5.56 -5.56 16.64
CA SER A 255 6.53 -5.09 17.64
C SER A 255 6.03 -3.79 18.25
N GLN A 256 6.03 -3.72 19.59
CA GLN A 256 5.70 -2.51 20.36
C GLN A 256 6.91 -1.59 20.50
#